data_AF-A0A842JPV5-F1
#
_entry.id   AF-A0A842JPV5-F1
#
_cell.length_a   1.000
_cell.length_b   1.000
_cell.length_c   1.000
_cell.angle_alpha   90.00
_cell.angle_beta   90.00
_cell.angle_gamma   90.00
#
_symmetry.space_group_name_H-M   'P 1'
#
loop_
_entity.id
_entity.type
_entity.pdbx_description
1 polymer ?
#
loop_
_entity_poly.entity_id
_entity_poly.type
_entity_poly.pdbx_seq_one_letter_code
_entity_poly.pdbx_strand_id
1 'polypeptide(L)'
;MPRPRVHDLDEALDVVERLAVEGGPSAVTVRAVAAATEMSNGAIYHAFGSRGGLVGRAWLRAAHRFLDLQQASVERALERGAVDAVVAAADTPAVFAEKFPQSSRFLLAVRRDELLGSDIPEDVDAELSRLDSVLVALFVRLARALWGRKDGRAVEVIEACVVGLPTGLLLQARRKPDAAMRQRLETAVRAVLTLDPPPPRKRHDTDTKGPS
;
A
#
# COMPACT_ATOMS: atom_id res chain seq x y z
N MET A 1 36.38 -0.57 9.19
CA MET A 1 35.79 -1.70 8.43
C MET A 1 35.04 -1.13 7.24
N PRO A 2 35.07 -1.75 6.04
CA PRO A 2 34.24 -1.32 4.91
C PRO A 2 32.76 -1.53 5.28
N ARG A 3 31.92 -0.51 5.07
CA ARG A 3 30.48 -0.61 5.28
C ARG A 3 29.89 -1.58 4.24
N PRO A 4 28.99 -2.51 4.60
CA PRO A 4 28.39 -3.41 3.62
C PRO A 4 27.58 -2.61 2.59
N ARG A 5 27.79 -2.86 1.28
CA ARG A 5 27.10 -2.15 0.17
C ARG A 5 25.57 -2.11 0.32
N VAL A 6 24.97 -3.11 0.95
CA VAL A 6 23.52 -3.19 1.20
C VAL A 6 23.05 -2.07 2.13
N HIS A 7 23.83 -1.73 3.15
CA HIS A 7 23.50 -0.64 4.08
C HIS A 7 23.44 0.71 3.34
N ASP A 8 24.36 0.95 2.42
CA ASP A 8 24.41 2.21 1.65
C ASP A 8 23.20 2.34 0.72
N LEU A 9 22.70 1.21 0.19
CA LEU A 9 21.46 1.19 -0.61
C LEU A 9 20.23 1.48 0.25
N ASP A 10 20.12 0.86 1.43
CA ASP A 10 19.00 1.12 2.34
C ASP A 10 18.97 2.58 2.83
N GLU A 11 20.14 3.16 3.07
CA GLU A 11 20.28 4.58 3.40
C GLU A 11 19.80 5.46 2.23
N ALA A 12 20.20 5.14 0.98
CA ALA A 12 19.71 5.87 -0.19
C ALA A 12 18.18 5.82 -0.34
N LEU A 13 17.56 4.66 -0.07
CA LEU A 13 16.11 4.54 -0.07
C LEU A 13 15.46 5.34 1.09
N ASP A 14 16.07 5.39 2.28
CA ASP A 14 15.60 6.23 3.38
C ASP A 14 15.68 7.72 3.01
N VAL A 15 16.73 8.14 2.30
CA VAL A 15 16.85 9.51 1.79
C VAL A 15 15.77 9.82 0.76
N VAL A 16 15.46 8.89 -0.15
CA VAL A 16 14.36 9.06 -1.12
C VAL A 16 13.03 9.30 -0.42
N GLU A 17 12.69 8.46 0.57
CA GLU A 17 11.44 8.62 1.34
C GLU A 17 11.37 9.99 2.01
N ARG A 18 12.48 10.45 2.62
CA ARG A 18 12.55 11.76 3.28
C ARG A 18 12.37 12.93 2.31
N LEU A 19 13.12 12.93 1.21
CA LEU A 19 13.06 13.98 0.19
C LEU A 19 11.66 14.08 -0.43
N ALA A 20 11.02 12.94 -0.70
CA ALA A 20 9.67 12.90 -1.24
C ALA A 20 8.62 13.46 -0.26
N VAL A 21 8.75 13.17 1.04
CA VAL A 21 7.83 13.65 2.08
C VAL A 21 8.02 15.14 2.36
N GLU A 22 9.25 15.64 2.38
CA GLU A 22 9.56 17.03 2.73
C GLU A 22 9.44 17.99 1.54
N GLY A 23 9.93 17.58 0.36
CA GLY A 23 10.02 18.43 -0.83
C GLY A 23 9.14 18.00 -1.99
N GLY A 24 8.36 16.91 -1.83
CA GLY A 24 7.53 16.35 -2.88
C GLY A 24 8.29 15.52 -3.93
N PRO A 25 7.59 14.93 -4.91
CA PRO A 25 8.18 14.06 -5.93
C PRO A 25 9.35 14.67 -6.71
N SER A 26 9.29 15.97 -7.00
CA SER A 26 10.32 16.69 -7.77
C SER A 26 11.61 16.91 -6.99
N ALA A 27 11.58 16.90 -5.65
CA ALA A 27 12.78 17.01 -4.82
C ALA A 27 13.66 15.74 -4.88
N VAL A 28 13.08 14.60 -5.24
CA VAL A 28 13.82 13.35 -5.37
C VAL A 28 14.60 13.33 -6.69
N THR A 29 15.86 13.72 -6.61
CA THR A 29 16.81 13.65 -7.73
C THR A 29 18.01 12.80 -7.35
N VAL A 30 18.65 12.14 -8.32
CA VAL A 30 19.88 11.34 -8.09
C VAL A 30 20.94 12.21 -7.41
N ARG A 31 21.09 13.47 -7.82
CA ARG A 31 22.02 14.42 -7.21
C ARG A 31 21.67 14.75 -5.76
N ALA A 32 20.39 14.96 -5.45
CA ALA A 32 19.97 15.23 -4.07
C ALA A 32 20.19 14.01 -3.16
N VAL A 33 19.97 12.80 -3.67
CA VAL A 33 20.25 11.56 -2.93
C VAL A 33 21.75 11.36 -2.74
N ALA A 34 22.57 11.55 -3.77
CA ALA A 34 24.03 11.50 -3.65
C ALA A 34 24.58 12.55 -2.67
N ALA A 35 24.03 13.75 -2.66
CA ALA A 35 24.45 14.81 -1.73
C ALA A 35 24.08 14.51 -0.26
N ALA A 36 23.09 13.65 -0.03
CA ALA A 36 22.60 13.27 1.29
C ALA A 36 23.03 11.86 1.73
N THR A 37 23.91 11.21 0.95
CA THR A 37 24.47 9.87 1.23
C THR A 37 25.98 9.86 0.93
N GLU A 38 26.66 8.77 1.23
CA GLU A 38 28.05 8.56 0.82
C GLU A 38 28.19 8.06 -0.64
N MET A 39 27.07 7.88 -1.35
CA MET A 39 27.07 7.35 -2.72
C MET A 39 27.36 8.42 -3.77
N SER A 40 28.17 8.08 -4.77
CA SER A 40 28.32 8.91 -5.97
C SER A 40 27.10 8.76 -6.91
N ASN A 41 26.87 9.75 -7.77
CA ASN A 41 25.84 9.65 -8.82
C ASN A 41 26.00 8.37 -9.65
N GLY A 42 27.24 8.02 -10.03
CA GLY A 42 27.53 6.81 -10.80
C GLY A 42 27.20 5.52 -10.05
N ALA A 43 27.45 5.48 -8.73
CA ALA A 43 27.08 4.35 -7.89
C ALA A 43 25.55 4.18 -7.80
N ILE A 44 24.80 5.28 -7.72
CA ILE A 44 23.32 5.25 -7.72
C ILE A 44 22.80 4.74 -9.06
N TYR A 45 23.30 5.25 -10.19
CA TYR A 45 22.90 4.75 -11.51
C TYR A 45 23.25 3.28 -11.71
N HIS A 46 24.42 2.84 -11.25
CA HIS A 46 24.80 1.43 -11.31
C HIS A 46 23.88 0.54 -10.46
N ALA A 47 23.46 1.00 -9.28
CA ALA A 47 22.64 0.20 -8.36
C ALA A 47 21.16 0.17 -8.75
N PHE A 48 20.63 1.27 -9.26
CA PHE A 48 19.18 1.45 -9.46
C PHE A 48 18.78 1.63 -10.93
N GLY A 49 19.74 1.73 -11.86
CA GLY A 49 19.53 1.88 -13.29
C GLY A 49 19.09 3.28 -13.71
N SER A 50 18.08 3.83 -13.04
CA SER A 50 17.49 5.14 -13.35
C SER A 50 16.96 5.84 -12.09
N ARG A 51 16.49 7.09 -12.25
CA ARG A 51 15.72 7.77 -11.19
C ARG A 51 14.43 7.00 -10.88
N GLY A 52 13.73 6.52 -11.91
CA GLY A 52 12.50 5.74 -11.73
C GLY A 52 12.76 4.43 -11.00
N GLY A 53 13.87 3.75 -11.28
CA GLY A 53 14.30 2.56 -10.54
C GLY A 53 14.61 2.85 -9.07
N LEU A 54 15.33 3.94 -8.76
CA LEU A 54 15.62 4.35 -7.39
C LEU A 54 14.33 4.61 -6.59
N VAL A 55 13.44 5.40 -7.18
CA VAL A 55 12.18 5.78 -6.56
C VAL A 55 11.22 4.60 -6.43
N GLY A 56 11.12 3.77 -7.47
CA GLY A 56 10.30 2.57 -7.47
C GLY A 56 10.76 1.57 -6.41
N ARG A 57 12.06 1.38 -6.23
CA ARG A 57 12.59 0.50 -5.17
C ARG A 57 12.32 1.03 -3.76
N ALA A 58 12.37 2.35 -3.55
CA ALA A 58 11.96 2.95 -2.28
C ALA A 58 10.49 2.68 -2.00
N TRP A 59 9.63 2.85 -3.02
CA TRP A 59 8.19 2.60 -2.92
C TRP A 59 7.88 1.13 -2.62
N LEU A 60 8.50 0.20 -3.36
CA LEU A 60 8.39 -1.24 -3.14
C LEU A 60 8.78 -1.62 -1.70
N ARG A 61 9.88 -1.05 -1.18
CA ARG A 61 10.31 -1.30 0.20
C ARG A 61 9.26 -0.85 1.22
N ALA A 62 8.71 0.36 1.06
CA ALA A 62 7.65 0.85 1.94
C ALA A 62 6.38 0.00 1.84
N ALA A 63 5.99 -0.39 0.61
CA ALA A 63 4.83 -1.22 0.36
C ALA A 63 4.97 -2.63 0.96
N HIS A 64 6.13 -3.28 0.85
CA HIS A 64 6.40 -4.55 1.51
C HIS A 64 6.29 -4.44 3.03
N ARG A 65 6.91 -3.41 3.64
CA ARG A 65 6.78 -3.18 5.10
C ARG A 65 5.31 -3.02 5.52
N PHE A 66 4.50 -2.36 4.70
CA PHE A 66 3.06 -2.19 4.95
C PHE A 66 2.29 -3.52 4.81
N LEU A 67 2.48 -4.25 3.72
CA LEU A 67 1.77 -5.50 3.45
C LEU A 67 2.17 -6.61 4.44
N ASP A 68 3.43 -6.69 4.84
CA ASP A 68 3.89 -7.63 5.87
C ASP A 68 3.21 -7.33 7.22
N LEU A 69 3.12 -6.05 7.58
CA LEU A 69 2.41 -5.61 8.79
C LEU A 69 0.91 -5.91 8.71
N GLN A 70 0.29 -5.67 7.56
CA GLN A 70 -1.12 -5.95 7.32
C GLN A 70 -1.39 -7.44 7.44
N GLN A 71 -0.62 -8.27 6.74
CA GLN A 71 -0.77 -9.72 6.74
C GLN A 71 -0.59 -10.28 8.15
N ALA A 72 0.44 -9.86 8.88
CA ALA A 72 0.65 -10.31 10.26
C ALA A 72 -0.48 -9.88 11.21
N SER A 73 -1.05 -8.68 11.00
CA SER A 73 -2.14 -8.17 11.84
C SER A 73 -3.46 -8.89 11.55
N VAL A 74 -3.74 -9.16 10.26
CA VAL A 74 -4.89 -9.94 9.81
C VAL A 74 -4.82 -11.37 10.32
N GLU A 75 -3.67 -12.04 10.21
CA GLU A 75 -3.52 -13.43 10.66
C GLU A 75 -3.82 -13.58 12.15
N ARG A 76 -3.21 -12.73 12.99
CA ARG A 76 -3.49 -12.72 14.43
C ARG A 76 -4.94 -12.39 14.78
N ALA A 77 -5.66 -11.70 13.88
CA ALA A 77 -7.04 -11.31 14.12
C ALA A 77 -8.07 -12.34 13.63
N LEU A 78 -7.70 -13.15 12.63
CA LEU A 78 -8.52 -14.28 12.19
C LEU A 78 -8.79 -15.30 13.29
N GLU A 79 -7.87 -15.44 14.26
CA GLU A 79 -8.07 -16.26 15.47
C GLU A 79 -9.29 -15.82 16.30
N ARG A 80 -9.67 -14.53 16.24
CA ARG A 80 -10.84 -13.96 16.94
C ARG A 80 -12.09 -13.90 16.06
N GLY A 81 -11.90 -13.79 14.75
CA GLY A 81 -12.97 -13.89 13.76
C GLY A 81 -12.73 -13.04 12.51
N ALA A 82 -13.52 -13.29 11.47
CA ALA A 82 -13.40 -12.61 10.19
C ALA A 82 -13.65 -11.09 10.28
N VAL A 83 -14.58 -10.66 11.15
CA VAL A 83 -14.83 -9.22 11.39
C VAL A 83 -13.60 -8.55 12.00
N ASP A 84 -12.97 -9.18 13.00
CA ASP A 84 -11.77 -8.64 13.64
C ASP A 84 -10.59 -8.58 12.66
N ALA A 85 -10.51 -9.54 11.73
CA ALA A 85 -9.53 -9.53 10.66
C ALA A 85 -9.69 -8.33 9.70
N VAL A 86 -10.92 -7.96 9.35
CA VAL A 86 -11.17 -6.75 8.53
C VAL A 86 -10.84 -5.49 9.30
N VAL A 87 -11.21 -5.41 10.60
CA VAL A 87 -10.85 -4.28 11.47
C VAL A 87 -9.32 -4.12 11.54
N ALA A 88 -8.58 -5.22 11.73
CA ALA A 88 -7.11 -5.19 11.77
C ALA A 88 -6.50 -4.75 10.43
N ALA A 89 -7.04 -5.20 9.30
CA ALA A 89 -6.63 -4.74 7.98
C ALA A 89 -6.85 -3.23 7.80
N ALA A 90 -8.02 -2.74 8.22
CA ALA A 90 -8.40 -1.33 8.12
C ALA A 90 -7.57 -0.42 9.03
N ASP A 91 -7.19 -0.89 10.23
CA ASP A 91 -6.38 -0.13 11.20
C ASP A 91 -4.87 -0.13 10.87
N THR A 92 -4.44 -0.97 9.92
CA THR A 92 -3.02 -1.09 9.54
C THR A 92 -2.33 0.24 9.20
N PRO A 93 -2.96 1.22 8.50
CA PRO A 93 -2.34 2.54 8.28
C PRO A 93 -1.94 3.27 9.57
N ALA A 94 -2.73 3.16 10.65
CA ALA A 94 -2.40 3.76 11.93
C ALA A 94 -1.19 3.06 12.59
N VAL A 95 -1.21 1.73 12.61
CA VAL A 95 -0.09 0.92 13.13
C VAL A 95 1.20 1.16 12.32
N PHE A 96 1.07 1.31 11.00
CA PHE A 96 2.19 1.60 10.11
C PHE A 96 2.77 2.99 10.37
N ALA A 97 1.92 4.00 10.60
CA ALA A 97 2.35 5.35 10.97
C ALA A 97 3.10 5.39 12.32
N GLU A 98 2.75 4.51 13.26
CA GLU A 98 3.45 4.37 14.54
C GLU A 98 4.81 3.68 14.39
N LYS A 99 4.89 2.60 13.61
CA LYS A 99 6.10 1.77 13.48
C LYS A 99 7.11 2.31 12.45
N PHE A 100 6.62 2.88 11.36
CA PHE A 100 7.41 3.36 10.23
C PHE A 100 6.91 4.75 9.79
N PRO A 101 7.09 5.80 10.60
CA PRO A 101 6.47 7.10 10.36
C PRO A 101 6.84 7.71 9.00
N GLN A 102 8.10 7.57 8.57
CA GLN A 102 8.55 8.11 7.29
C GLN A 102 7.99 7.30 6.11
N SER A 103 8.11 5.97 6.12
CA SER A 103 7.55 5.10 5.08
C SER A 103 6.03 5.22 4.99
N SER A 104 5.35 5.46 6.10
CA SER A 104 3.90 5.72 6.12
C SER A 104 3.54 7.00 5.37
N ARG A 105 4.21 8.12 5.66
CA ARG A 105 3.99 9.38 4.94
C ARG A 105 4.32 9.24 3.46
N PHE A 106 5.42 8.56 3.15
CA PHE A 106 5.84 8.33 1.77
C PHE A 106 4.83 7.48 0.99
N LEU A 107 4.44 6.32 1.52
CA LEU A 107 3.56 5.38 0.84
C LEU A 107 2.11 5.89 0.72
N LEU A 108 1.61 6.56 1.75
CA LEU A 108 0.17 6.85 1.90
C LEU A 108 -0.22 8.31 1.58
N ALA A 109 0.74 9.24 1.54
CA ALA A 109 0.46 10.65 1.25
C ALA A 109 1.08 11.15 -0.06
N VAL A 110 2.12 10.50 -0.59
CA VAL A 110 2.73 10.87 -1.87
C VAL A 110 2.07 10.09 -3.00
N ARG A 111 1.61 10.78 -4.04
CA ARG A 111 0.96 10.13 -5.19
C ARG A 111 1.95 9.29 -5.99
N ARG A 112 1.70 7.99 -6.10
CA ARG A 112 2.51 7.02 -6.86
C ARG A 112 2.79 7.49 -8.29
N ASP A 113 1.77 7.98 -9.00
CA ASP A 113 1.90 8.40 -10.41
C ASP A 113 2.82 9.62 -10.58
N GLU A 114 2.79 10.56 -9.63
CA GLU A 114 3.66 11.74 -9.64
C GLU A 114 5.11 11.39 -9.28
N LEU A 115 5.27 10.31 -8.51
CA LEU A 115 6.53 9.86 -7.95
C LEU A 115 7.34 9.00 -8.93
N LEU A 116 6.71 8.01 -9.56
CA LEU A 116 7.41 7.01 -10.37
C LEU A 116 7.84 7.52 -11.75
N GLY A 117 7.10 8.46 -12.35
CA GLY A 117 7.38 8.95 -13.70
C GLY A 117 7.33 7.85 -14.77
N SER A 118 7.98 8.05 -15.93
CA SER A 118 7.90 7.16 -17.10
C SER A 118 9.13 6.28 -17.34
N ASP A 119 10.16 6.35 -16.48
CA ASP A 119 11.46 5.69 -16.68
C ASP A 119 11.69 4.59 -15.62
N ILE A 120 10.69 3.71 -15.48
CA ILE A 120 10.69 2.62 -14.51
C ILE A 120 11.27 1.36 -15.19
N PRO A 121 12.31 0.73 -14.62
CA PRO A 121 12.79 -0.56 -15.09
C PRO A 121 11.69 -1.65 -15.09
N GLU A 122 11.70 -2.54 -16.08
CA GLU A 122 10.67 -3.59 -16.25
C GLU A 122 10.52 -4.50 -15.02
N ASP A 123 11.61 -4.81 -14.32
CA ASP A 123 11.59 -5.64 -13.11
C ASP A 123 10.85 -4.94 -11.96
N VAL A 124 11.05 -3.63 -11.82
CA VAL A 124 10.38 -2.80 -10.82
C VAL A 124 8.89 -2.67 -11.16
N ASP A 125 8.55 -2.44 -12.42
CA ASP A 125 7.15 -2.34 -12.87
C ASP A 125 6.37 -3.65 -12.68
N ALA A 126 7.01 -4.78 -13.02
CA ALA A 126 6.44 -6.10 -12.77
C ALA A 126 6.22 -6.38 -11.28
N GLU A 127 7.14 -5.94 -10.42
CA GLU A 127 7.00 -6.08 -8.97
C GLU A 127 5.89 -5.21 -8.40
N LEU A 128 5.76 -3.97 -8.87
CA LEU A 128 4.65 -3.09 -8.50
C LEU A 128 3.29 -3.71 -8.86
N SER A 129 3.17 -4.27 -10.08
CA SER A 129 1.96 -4.97 -10.53
C SER A 129 1.63 -6.21 -9.68
N ARG A 130 2.65 -6.91 -9.15
CA ARG A 130 2.43 -8.03 -8.23
C ARG A 130 1.84 -7.59 -6.90
N LEU A 131 2.22 -6.43 -6.37
CA LEU A 131 1.67 -5.92 -5.11
C LEU A 131 0.19 -5.58 -5.22
N ASP A 132 -0.24 -5.03 -6.35
CA ASP A 132 -1.66 -4.77 -6.62
C ASP A 132 -2.46 -6.09 -6.57
N SER A 133 -1.89 -7.19 -7.07
CA SER A 133 -2.50 -8.52 -6.99
C SER A 133 -2.55 -9.09 -5.56
N VAL A 134 -1.56 -8.81 -4.72
CA VAL A 134 -1.53 -9.23 -3.30
C VAL A 134 -2.68 -8.58 -2.53
N LEU A 135 -2.92 -7.28 -2.76
CA LEU A 135 -4.00 -6.56 -2.09
C LEU A 135 -5.39 -7.10 -2.49
N VAL A 136 -5.61 -7.34 -3.78
CA VAL A 136 -6.85 -7.94 -4.28
C VAL A 136 -7.06 -9.35 -3.69
N ALA A 137 -5.99 -10.15 -3.59
CA ALA A 137 -6.06 -11.48 -2.98
C ALA A 137 -6.46 -11.42 -1.49
N LEU A 138 -5.97 -10.43 -0.74
CA LEU A 138 -6.40 -10.19 0.64
C LEU A 138 -7.90 -9.87 0.70
N PHE A 139 -8.41 -8.99 -0.16
CA PHE A 139 -9.84 -8.64 -0.17
C PHE A 139 -10.72 -9.86 -0.45
N VAL A 140 -10.35 -10.66 -1.45
CA VAL A 140 -11.04 -11.91 -1.76
C VAL A 140 -11.01 -12.89 -0.59
N ARG A 141 -9.88 -13.00 0.13
CA ARG A 141 -9.76 -13.87 1.30
C ARG A 141 -10.71 -13.43 2.42
N LEU A 142 -10.75 -12.15 2.73
CA LEU A 142 -11.62 -11.59 3.78
C LEU A 142 -13.10 -11.71 3.39
N ALA A 143 -13.46 -11.46 2.13
CA ALA A 143 -14.83 -11.63 1.63
C ALA A 143 -15.31 -13.09 1.74
N ARG A 144 -14.43 -14.06 1.44
CA ARG A 144 -14.74 -15.49 1.62
C ARG A 144 -14.91 -15.85 3.09
N ALA A 145 -14.08 -15.31 3.97
CA ALA A 145 -14.15 -15.57 5.40
C ALA A 145 -15.45 -15.04 6.04
N LEU A 146 -15.95 -13.88 5.57
CA LEU A 146 -17.20 -13.30 6.08
C LEU A 146 -18.46 -13.91 5.48
N TRP A 147 -18.49 -14.07 4.15
CA TRP A 147 -19.74 -14.36 3.43
C TRP A 147 -19.68 -15.61 2.55
N GLY A 148 -18.55 -16.32 2.51
CA GLY A 148 -18.35 -17.43 1.57
C GLY A 148 -18.33 -16.98 0.10
N ARG A 149 -18.22 -15.67 -0.17
CA ARG A 149 -18.33 -15.05 -1.50
C ARG A 149 -16.99 -14.48 -1.96
N LYS A 150 -16.82 -14.44 -3.28
CA LYS A 150 -15.63 -13.87 -3.96
C LYS A 150 -15.96 -12.98 -5.15
N ASP A 151 -17.24 -12.67 -5.35
CA ASP A 151 -17.68 -11.81 -6.44
C ASP A 151 -17.36 -10.34 -6.14
N GLY A 152 -17.37 -9.52 -7.20
CA GLY A 152 -16.98 -8.11 -7.10
C GLY A 152 -17.77 -7.31 -6.06
N ARG A 153 -19.04 -7.63 -5.80
CA ARG A 153 -19.85 -6.88 -4.82
C ARG A 153 -19.44 -7.19 -3.38
N ALA A 154 -19.01 -8.42 -3.09
CA ALA A 154 -18.47 -8.76 -1.78
C ALA A 154 -17.07 -8.16 -1.59
N VAL A 155 -16.23 -8.20 -2.63
CA VAL A 155 -14.89 -7.60 -2.60
C VAL A 155 -14.96 -6.07 -2.42
N GLU A 156 -15.90 -5.41 -3.09
CA GLU A 156 -16.13 -3.95 -2.99
C GLU A 156 -16.46 -3.50 -1.56
N VAL A 157 -17.21 -4.30 -0.79
CA VAL A 157 -17.48 -4.00 0.63
C VAL A 157 -16.19 -4.10 1.46
N ILE A 158 -15.37 -5.14 1.24
CA ILE A 158 -14.07 -5.24 1.92
C ILE A 158 -13.15 -4.08 1.54
N GLU A 159 -13.07 -3.74 0.26
CA GLU A 159 -12.27 -2.62 -0.23
C GLU A 159 -12.72 -1.30 0.41
N ALA A 160 -14.03 -1.05 0.51
CA ALA A 160 -14.57 0.11 1.20
C ALA A 160 -14.14 0.14 2.69
N CYS A 161 -14.14 -1.00 3.37
CA CYS A 161 -13.72 -1.10 4.77
C CYS A 161 -12.20 -0.94 4.96
N VAL A 162 -11.38 -1.51 4.08
CA VAL A 162 -9.92 -1.60 4.25
C VAL A 162 -9.16 -0.43 3.58
N VAL A 163 -9.75 0.20 2.56
CA VAL A 163 -9.14 1.32 1.82
C VAL A 163 -9.96 2.59 2.00
N GLY A 164 -11.26 2.55 1.70
CA GLY A 164 -12.12 3.73 1.70
C GLY A 164 -12.22 4.42 3.07
N LEU A 165 -12.65 3.67 4.09
CA LEU A 165 -12.82 4.18 5.45
C LEU A 165 -11.51 4.69 6.07
N PRO A 166 -10.38 3.95 6.04
CA PRO A 166 -9.11 4.47 6.57
C PRO A 166 -8.61 5.68 5.81
N THR A 167 -8.82 5.77 4.49
CA THR A 167 -8.44 6.95 3.71
C THR A 167 -9.17 8.20 4.21
N GLY A 168 -10.50 8.12 4.37
CA GLY A 168 -11.31 9.26 4.83
C GLY A 168 -11.10 9.60 6.31
N LEU A 169 -11.00 8.59 7.17
CA LEU A 169 -10.96 8.79 8.62
C LEU A 169 -9.55 9.00 9.19
N LEU A 170 -8.51 8.45 8.55
CA LEU A 170 -7.12 8.52 9.02
C LEU A 170 -6.25 9.42 8.15
N LEU A 171 -6.21 9.17 6.84
CA LEU A 171 -5.20 9.76 5.96
C LEU A 171 -5.53 11.21 5.56
N GLN A 172 -6.80 11.50 5.28
CA GLN A 172 -7.24 12.85 4.89
C GLN A 172 -7.16 13.88 6.04
N ALA A 173 -7.09 13.43 7.29
CA ALA A 173 -6.99 14.32 8.45
C ALA A 173 -5.63 15.06 8.53
N ARG A 174 -4.64 14.68 7.71
CA ARG A 174 -3.29 15.29 7.63
C ARG A 174 -2.58 15.44 9.00
N ARG A 175 -2.89 14.55 9.95
CA ARG A 175 -2.30 14.48 11.29
C ARG A 175 -2.13 13.02 11.72
N LYS A 176 -1.32 12.78 12.74
CA LYS A 176 -1.14 11.43 13.29
C LYS A 176 -2.51 10.87 13.76
N PRO A 177 -2.86 9.63 13.37
CA PRO A 177 -4.03 8.95 13.92
C PRO A 177 -4.00 8.90 15.45
N ASP A 178 -5.09 9.35 16.08
CA ASP A 178 -5.28 9.24 17.52
C ASP A 178 -6.24 8.09 17.87
N ALA A 179 -6.37 7.79 19.16
CA ALA A 179 -7.23 6.71 19.65
C ALA A 179 -8.71 6.92 19.25
N ALA A 180 -9.19 8.16 19.23
CA ALA A 180 -10.59 8.46 18.89
C ALA A 180 -10.87 8.28 17.38
N MET A 181 -9.89 8.55 16.52
CA MET A 181 -9.96 8.25 15.08
C MET A 181 -10.00 6.75 14.83
N ARG A 182 -9.11 6.00 15.49
CA ARG A 182 -9.05 4.53 15.39
C ARG A 182 -10.33 3.88 15.90
N GLN A 183 -10.88 4.35 17.02
CA GLN A 183 -12.15 3.87 17.56
C GLN A 183 -13.32 4.14 16.60
N ARG A 184 -13.37 5.33 15.97
CA ARG A 184 -14.39 5.65 14.95
C ARG A 184 -14.26 4.77 13.72
N LEU A 185 -13.03 4.51 13.27
CA LEU A 185 -12.77 3.60 12.16
C LEU A 185 -13.24 2.18 12.47
N GLU A 186 -12.85 1.63 13.62
CA GLU A 186 -13.30 0.31 14.06
C GLU A 186 -14.82 0.22 14.11
N THR A 187 -15.48 1.22 14.72
CA THR A 187 -16.94 1.27 14.82
C THR A 187 -17.59 1.29 13.45
N ALA A 188 -17.08 2.12 12.52
CA ALA A 188 -17.60 2.23 11.17
C ALA A 188 -17.43 0.92 10.38
N VAL A 189 -16.24 0.30 10.45
CA VAL A 189 -15.97 -1.00 9.80
C VAL A 189 -16.93 -2.06 10.34
N ARG A 190 -17.03 -2.22 11.67
CA ARG A 190 -17.94 -3.19 12.27
C ARG A 190 -19.41 -2.94 11.87
N ALA A 191 -19.84 -1.69 11.84
CA ALA A 191 -21.20 -1.33 11.45
C ALA A 191 -21.51 -1.71 10.00
N VAL A 192 -20.60 -1.43 9.05
CA VAL A 192 -20.76 -1.83 7.64
C VAL A 192 -20.88 -3.34 7.51
N LEU A 193 -20.07 -4.10 8.26
CA LEU A 193 -20.05 -5.56 8.19
C LEU A 193 -21.26 -6.25 8.84
N THR A 194 -22.18 -5.51 9.47
CA THR A 194 -23.48 -6.07 9.88
C THR A 194 -24.45 -6.24 8.71
N LEU A 195 -24.15 -5.61 7.56
CA LEU A 195 -24.94 -5.69 6.35
C LEU A 195 -24.37 -6.74 5.40
N ASP A 196 -25.24 -7.53 4.78
CA ASP A 196 -24.83 -8.43 3.72
C ASP A 196 -24.40 -7.66 2.45
N PRO A 197 -23.37 -8.13 1.72
CA PRO A 197 -22.97 -7.50 0.49
C PRO A 197 -24.09 -7.65 -0.54
N PRO A 198 -24.34 -6.60 -1.37
CA PRO A 198 -25.37 -6.64 -2.40
C PRO A 198 -25.25 -7.89 -3.30
N PRO A 199 -26.35 -8.37 -3.90
CA PRO A 199 -26.30 -9.55 -4.74
C PRO A 199 -25.31 -9.35 -5.90
N PRO A 200 -24.67 -10.43 -6.40
CA PRO A 200 -23.74 -10.33 -7.52
C PRO A 200 -24.42 -9.65 -8.72
N ARG A 201 -23.68 -8.81 -9.45
CA ARG A 201 -24.16 -8.30 -10.74
C ARG A 201 -24.43 -9.49 -11.65
N LYS A 202 -25.62 -9.55 -12.25
CA LYS A 202 -25.91 -10.53 -13.31
C LYS A 202 -24.88 -10.31 -14.42
N ARG A 203 -24.16 -11.36 -14.82
CA ARG A 203 -23.43 -11.35 -16.08
C ARG A 203 -24.47 -11.10 -17.17
N HIS A 204 -24.38 -9.98 -17.87
CA HIS A 204 -25.00 -9.89 -19.19
C HIS A 204 -24.21 -10.87 -20.07
N ASP A 205 -24.74 -12.09 -20.24
CA ASP A 205 -24.32 -12.93 -21.35
C ASP A 205 -24.75 -12.19 -22.61
N THR A 206 -23.80 -11.51 -23.25
CA THR A 206 -23.94 -11.12 -24.65
C THR A 206 -23.82 -12.38 -25.49
N ASP A 207 -24.84 -13.24 -25.42
CA ASP A 207 -25.05 -14.32 -26.36
C ASP A 207 -25.88 -13.76 -27.52
N THR A 208 -25.27 -12.91 -28.33
CA THR A 208 -25.75 -12.70 -29.70
C THR A 208 -25.25 -13.85 -30.55
N LYS A 209 -25.94 -15.00 -30.44
CA LYS A 209 -26.18 -15.84 -31.61
C LYS A 209 -26.92 -14.98 -32.65
N GLY A 210 -26.20 -14.52 -33.67
CA GLY A 210 -26.84 -14.11 -34.91
C GLY A 210 -27.25 -15.36 -35.69
N PRO A 211 -28.53 -15.53 -36.09
CA PRO A 211 -28.94 -16.63 -36.94
C PRO A 211 -28.65 -16.31 -38.41
N SER A 212 -28.19 -17.35 -39.13
CA SER A 212 -28.12 -17.53 -40.59
C SER A 212 -27.11 -16.69 -41.37
#